data_AF-A0A830BAK3-F1
#
_entry.id   AF-A0A830BAK3-F1
#
_cell.length_a   1.000
_cell.length_b   1.000
_cell.length_c   1.000
_cell.angle_alpha   90.00
_cell.angle_beta   90.00
_cell.angle_gamma   90.00
#
_symmetry.space_group_name_H-M   'P 1'
#
loop_
_entity.id
_entity.type
_entity.pdbx_description
1 polymer ?
#
loop_
_entity_poly.entity_id
_entity_poly.type
_entity_poly.pdbx_seq_one_letter_code
_entity_poly.pdbx_strand_id
1 'polypeptide(L)'
;KKIAPLDLKHRVLACLHKLSDRDTHSAAASELESIAKALIADALPPFLSSISATDSSDKSLVRRHCIKLISVLAEHHKNSLSPYMSKLLSAVVRRLRDPDSAVRSACVAASLSLSSNLTSPPFTSITKPFLEFLFTEQDQNAQTGAALCLAATIKGSRSPDAASLRRLLPRLEKLAKCDGWSGAIPPLVASENMVVMRIEASLGY
;
A
#
# COMPACT_ATOMS: atom_id res chain seq x y z
N LYS A 1 8.12 24.86 -13.87
CA LYS A 1 9.22 25.49 -13.10
C LYS A 1 9.81 24.41 -12.20
N LYS A 2 11.11 24.08 -12.33
CA LYS A 2 11.76 23.06 -11.49
C LYS A 2 11.74 23.55 -10.04
N ILE A 3 11.15 22.78 -9.11
CA ILE A 3 11.13 23.12 -7.68
C ILE A 3 12.50 22.72 -7.11
N ALA A 4 13.18 23.62 -6.41
CA ALA A 4 14.44 23.31 -5.77
C ALA A 4 14.21 22.26 -4.64
N PRO A 5 15.08 21.26 -4.44
CA PRO A 5 14.85 20.19 -3.45
C PRO A 5 14.63 20.68 -2.01
N LEU A 6 15.33 21.75 -1.60
CA LEU A 6 15.19 22.35 -0.27
C LEU A 6 13.82 23.04 -0.11
N ASP A 7 13.36 23.74 -1.15
CA ASP A 7 12.04 24.40 -1.18
C ASP A 7 10.92 23.36 -1.12
N LEU A 8 11.06 22.26 -1.87
CA LEU A 8 10.12 21.15 -1.81
C LEU A 8 10.00 20.55 -0.40
N LYS A 9 11.13 20.27 0.25
CA LYS A 9 11.13 19.69 1.60
C LYS A 9 10.40 20.58 2.61
N HIS A 10 10.70 21.89 2.62
CA HIS A 10 10.04 22.82 3.53
C HIS A 10 8.53 22.90 3.28
N ARG A 11 8.11 22.96 2.01
CA ARG A 11 6.69 22.99 1.64
C ARG A 11 5.95 21.72 2.07
N VAL A 12 6.54 20.54 1.84
CA VAL A 12 5.96 19.26 2.26
C VAL A 12 5.83 19.20 3.78
N LEU A 13 6.87 19.57 4.52
CA LEU A 13 6.82 19.59 6.00
C LEU A 13 5.75 20.56 6.53
N ALA A 14 5.63 21.75 5.93
CA ALA A 14 4.59 22.71 6.29
C ALA A 14 3.18 22.12 6.08
N CYS A 15 2.95 21.38 4.99
CA CYS A 15 1.68 20.70 4.77
C CYS A 15 1.46 19.55 5.75
N LEU A 16 2.49 18.75 6.07
CA LEU A 16 2.39 17.67 7.04
C LEU A 16 2.01 18.17 8.44
N HIS A 17 2.55 19.31 8.87
CA HIS A 17 2.13 19.95 10.13
C HIS A 17 0.66 20.38 10.08
N LYS A 18 0.22 21.00 8.98
CA LYS A 18 -1.18 21.42 8.78
C LYS A 18 -2.16 20.25 8.71
N LEU A 19 -1.76 19.07 8.22
CA LEU A 19 -2.62 17.87 8.21
C LEU A 19 -3.12 17.46 9.61
N SER A 20 -2.40 17.86 10.66
CA SER A 20 -2.76 17.57 12.06
C SER A 20 -3.90 18.44 12.59
N ASP A 21 -4.24 19.52 11.90
CA ASP A 21 -5.24 20.49 12.32
C ASP A 21 -6.48 20.36 11.43
N ARG A 22 -7.67 20.36 12.04
CA ARG A 22 -8.92 20.03 11.33
C ARG A 22 -9.29 21.08 10.29
N ASP A 23 -9.05 22.35 10.58
CA ASP A 23 -9.44 23.47 9.72
C ASP A 23 -8.49 23.58 8.52
N THR A 24 -7.22 23.20 8.72
CA THR A 24 -6.22 23.23 7.65
C THR A 24 -6.02 21.88 6.94
N HIS A 25 -6.63 20.80 7.43
CA HIS A 25 -6.47 19.44 6.91
C HIS A 25 -6.77 19.34 5.42
N SER A 26 -7.95 19.80 4.99
CA SER A 26 -8.38 19.62 3.59
C SER A 26 -7.47 20.35 2.62
N ALA A 27 -7.09 21.59 2.95
CA ALA A 27 -6.21 22.39 2.10
C ALA A 27 -4.80 21.76 2.02
N ALA A 28 -4.25 21.31 3.15
CA ALA A 28 -2.95 20.64 3.20
C ALA A 28 -2.94 19.30 2.45
N ALA A 29 -4.02 18.52 2.56
CA ALA A 29 -4.20 17.27 1.83
C ALA A 29 -4.21 17.51 0.31
N SER A 30 -5.01 18.48 -0.15
CA SER A 30 -5.07 18.83 -1.58
C SER A 30 -3.73 19.34 -2.11
N GLU A 31 -3.00 20.14 -1.33
CA GLU A 31 -1.68 20.62 -1.72
C GLU A 31 -0.66 19.47 -1.81
N LEU A 32 -0.63 18.56 -0.83
CA LEU A 32 0.26 17.39 -0.85
C LEU A 32 -0.04 16.46 -2.02
N GLU A 33 -1.31 16.22 -2.32
CA GLU A 33 -1.70 15.45 -3.51
C GLU A 33 -1.26 16.15 -4.80
N SER A 34 -1.44 17.47 -4.91
CA SER A 34 -0.97 18.24 -6.06
C SER A 34 0.54 18.19 -6.23
N ILE A 35 1.29 18.29 -5.12
CA ILE A 35 2.75 18.16 -5.12
C ILE A 35 3.13 16.75 -5.60
N ALA A 36 2.55 15.71 -5.00
CA ALA A 36 2.83 14.31 -5.33
C ALA A 36 2.63 14.02 -6.83
N LYS A 37 1.57 14.56 -7.44
CA LYS A 37 1.26 14.40 -8.86
C LYS A 37 2.24 15.12 -9.79
N ALA A 38 2.80 16.25 -9.33
CA ALA A 38 3.68 17.10 -10.13
C ALA A 38 5.19 16.79 -9.94
N LEU A 39 5.53 15.78 -9.14
CA LEU A 39 6.93 15.41 -8.91
C LEU A 39 7.60 14.96 -10.21
N ILE A 40 8.87 15.29 -10.33
CA ILE A 40 9.79 14.71 -11.31
C ILE A 40 10.71 13.73 -10.59
N ALA A 41 11.45 12.91 -11.35
CA ALA A 41 12.21 11.78 -10.80
C ALA A 41 13.21 12.18 -9.70
N ASP A 42 13.88 13.33 -9.81
CA ASP A 42 14.84 13.83 -8.82
C ASP A 42 14.17 14.31 -7.51
N ALA A 43 12.88 14.63 -7.56
CA ALA A 43 12.09 15.11 -6.43
C ALA A 43 11.37 13.97 -5.66
N LEU A 44 11.31 12.76 -6.22
CA LEU A 44 10.70 11.60 -5.57
C LEU A 44 11.41 11.22 -4.25
N PRO A 45 12.74 11.05 -4.19
CA PRO A 45 13.42 10.65 -2.95
C PRO A 45 13.15 11.56 -1.74
N PRO A 46 13.28 12.90 -1.82
CA PRO A 46 13.02 13.76 -0.67
C PRO A 46 11.53 13.77 -0.27
N PHE A 47 10.61 13.67 -1.23
CA PHE A 47 9.17 13.54 -0.93
C PHE A 47 8.88 12.24 -0.18
N LEU A 48 9.38 11.11 -0.70
CA LEU A 48 9.24 9.79 -0.08
C LEU A 48 9.83 9.73 1.33
N SER A 49 10.99 10.36 1.56
CA SER A 49 11.58 10.48 2.89
C SER A 49 10.68 11.25 3.85
N SER A 50 10.04 12.33 3.39
CA SER A 50 9.17 13.15 4.24
C SER A 50 7.89 12.40 4.66
N ILE A 51 7.21 11.74 3.72
CA ILE A 51 5.99 10.98 4.04
C ILE A 51 6.27 9.67 4.81
N SER A 52 7.49 9.13 4.71
CA SER A 52 7.90 7.93 5.46
C SER A 52 8.41 8.26 6.87
N ALA A 53 8.72 9.52 7.15
CA ALA A 53 9.23 9.96 8.44
C ALA A 53 8.18 9.92 9.55
N THR A 54 6.88 9.88 9.21
CA THR A 54 5.82 9.80 10.22
C THR A 54 5.94 8.51 11.04
N ASP A 55 5.80 8.62 12.35
CA ASP A 55 5.88 7.51 13.30
C ASP A 55 4.52 7.27 14.00
N SER A 56 4.50 6.54 15.11
CA SER A 56 3.26 6.22 15.84
C SER A 56 2.76 7.38 16.73
N SER A 57 3.59 8.38 17.02
CA SER A 57 3.25 9.55 17.82
C SER A 57 2.49 10.63 17.04
N ASP A 58 2.65 10.67 15.71
CA ASP A 58 1.89 11.56 14.83
C ASP A 58 0.39 11.29 14.91
N LYS A 59 -0.44 12.33 14.71
CA LYS A 59 -1.91 12.16 14.68
C LYS A 59 -2.32 11.18 13.57
N SER A 60 -3.34 10.36 13.82
CA SER A 60 -3.75 9.31 12.88
C SER A 60 -4.17 9.83 11.51
N LEU A 61 -4.72 11.05 11.44
CA LEU A 61 -5.05 11.77 10.21
C LEU A 61 -3.83 11.94 9.30
N VAL A 62 -2.66 12.28 9.88
CA VAL A 62 -1.40 12.47 9.17
C VAL A 62 -0.90 11.13 8.66
N ARG A 63 -0.82 10.11 9.54
CA ARG A 63 -0.35 8.76 9.20
C ARG A 63 -1.18 8.16 8.06
N ARG A 64 -2.50 8.31 8.13
CA ARG A 64 -3.46 7.86 7.11
C ARG A 64 -3.21 8.54 5.77
N HIS A 65 -3.04 9.87 5.77
CA HIS A 65 -2.83 10.63 4.54
C HIS A 65 -1.47 10.33 3.92
N CYS A 66 -0.41 10.15 4.71
CA CYS A 66 0.91 9.72 4.22
C CYS A 66 0.84 8.36 3.51
N ILE A 67 0.07 7.41 4.02
CA ILE A 67 -0.18 6.14 3.31
C ILE A 67 -1.01 6.36 2.04
N LYS A 68 -2.04 7.20 2.08
CA LYS A 68 -2.85 7.55 0.88
C LYS A 68 -1.98 8.14 -0.24
N LEU A 69 -0.97 8.95 0.10
CA LEU A 69 -0.05 9.50 -0.90
C LEU A 69 0.73 8.41 -1.65
N ILE A 70 0.92 7.21 -1.09
CA ILE A 70 1.53 6.08 -1.81
C ILE A 70 0.65 5.66 -3.00
N SER A 71 -0.68 5.61 -2.83
CA SER A 71 -1.61 5.33 -3.94
C SER A 71 -1.49 6.38 -5.04
N VAL A 72 -1.50 7.66 -4.66
CA VAL A 72 -1.37 8.78 -5.59
C VAL A 72 -0.06 8.70 -6.36
N LEU A 73 1.04 8.40 -5.67
CA LEU A 73 2.33 8.22 -6.32
C LEU A 73 2.30 7.05 -7.31
N ALA A 74 1.73 5.90 -6.92
CA ALA A 74 1.65 4.71 -7.77
C ALA A 74 0.88 4.97 -9.07
N GLU A 75 -0.26 5.65 -8.98
CA GLU A 75 -1.12 5.97 -10.11
C GLU A 75 -0.46 6.94 -11.09
N HIS A 76 0.28 7.92 -10.57
CA HIS A 76 0.88 8.99 -11.39
C HIS A 76 2.28 8.65 -11.91
N HIS A 77 3.12 7.98 -11.11
CA HIS A 77 4.53 7.72 -11.46
C HIS A 77 4.81 6.30 -11.92
N LYS A 78 3.90 5.35 -11.66
CA LYS A 78 3.98 3.96 -12.17
C LYS A 78 5.38 3.34 -11.94
N ASN A 79 6.01 2.82 -12.98
CA ASN A 79 7.33 2.17 -12.93
C ASN A 79 8.49 3.13 -12.57
N SER A 80 8.30 4.45 -12.56
CA SER A 80 9.31 5.36 -11.99
C SER A 80 9.48 5.14 -10.47
N LEU A 81 8.54 4.47 -9.81
CA LEU A 81 8.65 4.08 -8.40
C LEU A 81 9.41 2.78 -8.15
N SER A 82 9.72 1.98 -9.18
CA SER A 82 10.36 0.67 -9.01
C SER A 82 11.62 0.71 -8.12
N PRO A 83 12.52 1.72 -8.22
CA PRO A 83 13.69 1.82 -7.34
C PRO A 83 13.36 2.05 -5.85
N TYR A 84 12.16 2.55 -5.55
CA TYR A 84 11.73 2.92 -4.19
C TYR A 84 10.76 1.92 -3.57
N MET A 85 10.47 0.80 -4.26
CA MET A 85 9.45 -0.15 -3.84
C MET A 85 9.70 -0.76 -2.47
N SER A 86 10.94 -1.11 -2.15
CA SER A 86 11.28 -1.63 -0.81
C SER A 86 10.89 -0.64 0.30
N LYS A 87 11.15 0.66 0.10
CA LYS A 87 10.81 1.73 1.05
C LYS A 87 9.30 1.92 1.16
N LEU A 88 8.59 1.95 0.03
CA LEU A 88 7.13 2.09 -0.01
C LEU A 88 6.43 0.93 0.68
N LEU A 89 6.83 -0.31 0.35
CA LEU A 89 6.26 -1.52 0.97
C LEU A 89 6.58 -1.59 2.46
N SER A 90 7.79 -1.22 2.87
CA SER A 90 8.15 -1.14 4.29
C SER A 90 7.28 -0.13 5.05
N ALA A 91 6.98 1.02 4.44
CA ALA A 91 6.08 2.03 5.03
C ALA A 91 4.65 1.48 5.18
N VAL A 92 4.14 0.75 4.19
CA VAL A 92 2.83 0.09 4.24
C VAL A 92 2.79 -1.00 5.31
N VAL A 93 3.75 -1.94 5.30
CA VAL A 93 3.82 -3.06 6.26
C VAL A 93 3.93 -2.55 7.69
N ARG A 94 4.74 -1.53 7.95
CA ARG A 94 4.87 -0.90 9.27
C ARG A 94 3.55 -0.32 9.80
N ARG A 95 2.62 0.05 8.92
CA ARG A 95 1.31 0.61 9.30
C ARG A 95 0.20 -0.44 9.41
N LEU A 96 0.50 -1.72 9.18
CA LEU A 96 -0.44 -2.80 9.46
C LEU A 96 -0.70 -2.96 10.96
N ARG A 97 0.27 -2.62 11.82
CA ARG A 97 0.11 -2.55 13.29
C ARG A 97 -0.48 -1.22 13.79
N ASP A 98 -0.95 -0.34 12.90
CA ASP A 98 -1.48 0.94 13.33
C ASP A 98 -2.76 0.73 14.16
N PRO A 99 -2.92 1.40 15.33
CA PRO A 99 -4.12 1.25 16.15
C PRO A 99 -5.38 1.77 15.44
N ASP A 100 -5.25 2.79 14.57
CA ASP A 100 -6.37 3.33 13.81
C ASP A 100 -6.67 2.41 12.60
N SER A 101 -7.86 1.80 12.61
CA SER A 101 -8.31 0.93 11.53
C SER A 101 -8.37 1.63 10.18
N ALA A 102 -8.64 2.94 10.15
CA ALA A 102 -8.65 3.72 8.91
C ALA A 102 -7.24 3.85 8.29
N VAL A 103 -6.18 3.83 9.11
CA VAL A 103 -4.80 3.76 8.61
C VAL A 103 -4.53 2.38 8.01
N ARG A 104 -4.96 1.29 8.68
CA ARG A 104 -4.86 -0.06 8.13
C ARG A 104 -5.64 -0.22 6.81
N SER A 105 -6.82 0.38 6.69
CA SER A 105 -7.58 0.40 5.42
C SER A 105 -6.85 1.18 4.32
N ALA A 106 -6.17 2.28 4.65
CA ALA A 106 -5.35 3.01 3.68
C ALA A 106 -4.18 2.15 3.15
N CYS A 107 -3.61 1.26 3.98
CA CYS A 107 -2.60 0.30 3.53
C CYS A 107 -3.14 -0.63 2.43
N VAL A 108 -4.39 -1.09 2.56
CA VAL A 108 -5.04 -1.96 1.56
C VAL A 108 -5.18 -1.23 0.23
N ALA A 109 -5.62 0.04 0.26
CA ALA A 109 -5.72 0.87 -0.94
C ALA A 109 -4.36 1.13 -1.59
N ALA A 110 -3.32 1.41 -0.79
CA ALA A 110 -1.95 1.57 -1.26
C ALA A 110 -1.42 0.30 -1.95
N SER A 111 -1.63 -0.87 -1.35
CA SER A 111 -1.26 -2.16 -1.94
C SER A 111 -1.94 -2.41 -3.29
N LEU A 112 -3.24 -2.10 -3.39
CA LEU A 112 -3.98 -2.20 -4.66
C LEU A 112 -3.37 -1.28 -5.72
N SER A 113 -3.22 0.02 -5.41
CA SER A 113 -2.69 1.00 -6.37
C SER A 113 -1.27 0.65 -6.82
N LEU A 114 -0.41 0.18 -5.91
CA LEU A 114 0.93 -0.30 -6.26
C LEU A 114 0.85 -1.45 -7.26
N SER A 115 0.07 -2.49 -6.96
CA SER A 115 0.00 -3.67 -7.83
C SER A 115 -0.70 -3.43 -9.16
N SER A 116 -1.64 -2.47 -9.24
CA SER A 116 -2.36 -2.15 -10.48
C SER A 116 -1.57 -1.30 -11.45
N ASN A 117 -0.69 -0.44 -10.92
CA ASN A 117 0.00 0.57 -11.72
C ASN A 117 1.45 0.21 -12.04
N LEU A 118 2.08 -0.65 -11.24
CA LEU A 118 3.44 -1.09 -11.48
C LEU A 118 3.46 -2.45 -12.17
N THR A 119 4.24 -2.54 -13.24
CA THR A 119 4.53 -3.79 -13.97
C THR A 119 5.94 -4.31 -13.69
N SER A 120 6.76 -3.50 -13.02
CA SER A 120 8.07 -3.87 -12.47
C SER A 120 8.19 -3.21 -11.09
N PRO A 121 8.59 -3.91 -10.02
CA PRO A 121 9.17 -5.25 -9.97
C PRO A 121 8.13 -6.38 -10.12
N PRO A 122 8.56 -7.65 -10.23
CA PRO A 122 7.66 -8.80 -10.33
C PRO A 122 6.64 -8.87 -9.19
N PHE A 123 5.49 -9.50 -9.46
CA PHE A 123 4.41 -9.68 -8.50
C PHE A 123 4.88 -10.22 -7.14
N THR A 124 5.80 -11.18 -7.14
CA THR A 124 6.37 -11.79 -5.93
C THR A 124 7.13 -10.80 -5.05
N SER A 125 7.72 -9.75 -5.63
CA SER A 125 8.40 -8.70 -4.87
C SER A 125 7.42 -7.84 -4.05
N ILE A 126 6.18 -7.70 -4.51
CA ILE A 126 5.13 -6.96 -3.82
C ILE A 126 4.46 -7.83 -2.75
N THR A 127 4.20 -9.11 -3.06
CA THR A 127 3.49 -10.01 -2.14
C THR A 127 4.36 -10.56 -1.01
N LYS A 128 5.66 -10.75 -1.24
CA LYS A 128 6.56 -11.37 -0.25
C LYS A 128 6.53 -10.69 1.13
N PRO A 129 6.65 -9.36 1.27
CA PRO A 129 6.60 -8.71 2.59
C PRO A 129 5.29 -8.94 3.34
N PHE A 130 4.15 -8.97 2.62
CA PHE A 130 2.85 -9.25 3.24
C PHE A 130 2.73 -10.70 3.68
N LEU A 131 3.23 -11.66 2.89
CA LEU A 131 3.22 -13.08 3.24
C LEU A 131 4.11 -13.35 4.47
N GLU A 132 5.33 -12.81 4.49
CA GLU A 132 6.24 -12.96 5.63
C GLU A 132 5.62 -12.36 6.90
N PHE A 133 5.04 -11.17 6.82
CA PHE A 133 4.35 -10.54 7.93
C PHE A 133 3.15 -11.37 8.38
N LEU A 134 2.30 -11.84 7.44
CA LEU A 134 1.09 -12.59 7.73
C LEU A 134 1.35 -13.85 8.56
N PHE A 135 2.40 -14.58 8.22
CA PHE A 135 2.73 -15.86 8.86
C PHE A 135 3.53 -15.73 10.16
N THR A 136 4.06 -14.55 10.46
CA THR A 136 4.87 -14.31 11.67
C THR A 136 4.14 -13.46 12.71
N GLU A 137 3.22 -12.60 12.26
CA GLU A 137 2.44 -11.71 13.12
C GLU A 137 1.48 -12.49 14.04
N GLN A 138 1.37 -12.03 15.28
CA GLN A 138 0.49 -12.57 16.32
C GLN A 138 -0.68 -11.64 16.63
N ASP A 139 -0.55 -10.33 16.37
CA ASP A 139 -1.68 -9.40 16.49
C ASP A 139 -2.70 -9.65 15.38
N GLN A 140 -3.90 -10.07 15.77
CA GLN A 140 -4.98 -10.44 14.84
C GLN A 140 -5.38 -9.29 13.91
N ASN A 141 -5.37 -8.04 14.40
CA ASN A 141 -5.73 -6.87 13.58
C ASN A 141 -4.68 -6.59 12.50
N ALA A 142 -3.40 -6.66 12.85
CA ALA A 142 -2.30 -6.49 11.93
C ALA A 142 -2.20 -7.65 10.93
N GLN A 143 -2.41 -8.88 11.40
CA GLN A 143 -2.48 -10.06 10.56
C GLN A 143 -3.63 -9.95 9.54
N THR A 144 -4.82 -9.52 9.97
CA THR A 144 -5.96 -9.23 9.09
C THR A 144 -5.61 -8.15 8.06
N GLY A 145 -4.93 -7.07 8.47
CA GLY A 145 -4.44 -6.04 7.57
C GLY A 145 -3.50 -6.58 6.49
N ALA A 146 -2.57 -7.47 6.85
CA ALA A 146 -1.66 -8.11 5.90
C ALA A 146 -2.40 -9.01 4.90
N ALA A 147 -3.40 -9.76 5.36
CA ALA A 147 -4.24 -10.60 4.51
C ALA A 147 -5.01 -9.75 3.48
N LEU A 148 -5.61 -8.63 3.92
CA LEU A 148 -6.33 -7.72 3.03
C LEU A 148 -5.39 -7.02 2.03
N CYS A 149 -4.19 -6.61 2.46
CA CYS A 149 -3.17 -6.07 1.56
C CYS A 149 -2.70 -7.09 0.51
N LEU A 150 -2.56 -8.36 0.91
CA LEU A 150 -2.24 -9.46 -0.01
C LEU A 150 -3.37 -9.66 -1.03
N ALA A 151 -4.62 -9.74 -0.58
CA ALA A 151 -5.80 -9.84 -1.45
C ALA A 151 -5.88 -8.67 -2.43
N ALA A 152 -5.65 -7.45 -1.96
CA ALA A 152 -5.60 -6.24 -2.78
C ALA A 152 -4.49 -6.29 -3.83
N THR A 153 -3.31 -6.79 -3.46
CA THR A 153 -2.18 -6.97 -4.39
C THR A 153 -2.54 -7.99 -5.47
N ILE A 154 -3.09 -9.14 -5.09
CA ILE A 154 -3.57 -10.16 -6.03
C ILE A 154 -4.59 -9.56 -7.00
N LYS A 155 -5.57 -8.82 -6.47
CA LYS A 155 -6.61 -8.15 -7.27
C LYS A 155 -6.05 -7.12 -8.25
N GLY A 156 -5.05 -6.37 -7.82
CA GLY A 156 -4.43 -5.34 -8.64
C GLY A 156 -3.51 -5.90 -9.73
N SER A 157 -2.95 -7.09 -9.54
CA SER A 157 -1.98 -7.68 -10.44
C SER A 157 -2.55 -7.99 -11.84
N ARG A 158 -1.75 -7.67 -12.86
CA ARG A 158 -2.05 -8.03 -14.26
C ARG A 158 -1.63 -9.46 -14.60
N SER A 159 -0.61 -9.97 -13.91
CA SER A 159 -0.03 -11.29 -14.14
C SER A 159 0.30 -11.95 -12.79
N PRO A 160 -0.72 -12.34 -12.01
CA PRO A 160 -0.53 -13.05 -10.76
C PRO A 160 0.13 -14.43 -11.00
N ASP A 161 1.11 -14.79 -10.17
CA ASP A 161 1.73 -16.12 -10.21
C ASP A 161 0.81 -17.16 -9.58
N ALA A 162 -0.08 -17.75 -10.38
CA ALA A 162 -1.07 -18.72 -9.91
C ALA A 162 -0.46 -19.97 -9.31
N ALA A 163 0.69 -20.44 -9.78
CA ALA A 163 1.34 -21.62 -9.21
C ALA A 163 1.80 -21.34 -7.78
N SER A 164 2.39 -20.17 -7.53
CA SER A 164 2.74 -19.74 -6.18
C SER A 164 1.51 -19.52 -5.29
N LEU A 165 0.44 -18.92 -5.81
CA LEU A 165 -0.80 -18.72 -5.05
C LEU A 165 -1.45 -20.05 -4.63
N ARG A 166 -1.56 -21.03 -5.56
CA ARG A 166 -2.09 -22.37 -5.25
C ARG A 166 -1.31 -23.08 -4.14
N ARG A 167 0.02 -22.93 -4.11
CA ARG A 167 0.86 -23.50 -3.03
C ARG A 167 0.61 -22.84 -1.67
N LEU A 168 0.19 -21.58 -1.65
CA LEU A 168 -0.09 -20.84 -0.43
C LEU A 168 -1.50 -21.11 0.10
N LEU A 169 -2.41 -21.54 -0.76
CA LEU A 169 -3.83 -21.74 -0.43
C LEU A 169 -4.05 -22.58 0.84
N PRO A 170 -3.43 -23.77 1.02
CA PRO A 170 -3.70 -24.58 2.22
C PRO A 170 -3.30 -23.88 3.53
N ARG A 171 -2.27 -23.02 3.47
CA ARG A 171 -1.82 -22.22 4.63
C ARG A 171 -2.79 -21.08 4.92
N LEU A 172 -3.30 -20.42 3.88
CA LEU A 172 -4.31 -19.36 4.01
C LEU A 172 -5.64 -19.93 4.51
N GLU A 173 -6.06 -21.10 4.04
CA GLU A 173 -7.23 -21.82 4.54
C GLU A 173 -7.08 -22.22 6.00
N LYS A 174 -5.89 -22.66 6.41
CA LYS A 174 -5.62 -22.98 7.82
C LYS A 174 -5.73 -21.72 8.70
N LEU A 175 -5.18 -20.59 8.25
CA LEU A 175 -5.31 -19.32 8.96
C LEU A 175 -6.76 -18.84 9.05
N ALA A 176 -7.52 -18.99 7.96
CA ALA A 176 -8.94 -18.67 7.89
C ALA A 176 -9.81 -19.43 8.91
N LYS A 177 -9.41 -20.64 9.28
CA LYS A 177 -10.13 -21.49 10.25
C LYS A 177 -9.81 -21.14 11.71
N CYS A 178 -8.86 -20.25 11.98
CA CYS A 178 -8.61 -19.74 13.32
C CYS A 178 -9.66 -18.66 13.67
N ASP A 179 -10.20 -18.73 14.89
CA ASP A 179 -11.21 -17.78 15.38
C ASP A 179 -10.67 -16.34 15.36
N GLY A 180 -11.11 -15.53 14.39
CA GLY A 180 -10.65 -14.15 14.20
C GLY A 180 -10.63 -13.64 12.76
N TRP A 181 -10.82 -14.51 11.76
CA TRP A 181 -10.61 -14.20 10.34
C TRP A 181 -11.86 -13.98 9.49
N SER A 182 -13.07 -13.98 10.07
CA SER A 182 -14.34 -14.01 9.32
C SER A 182 -14.50 -12.94 8.21
N GLY A 183 -13.86 -11.77 8.33
CA GLY A 183 -13.91 -10.71 7.33
C GLY A 183 -12.85 -10.75 6.22
N ALA A 184 -11.72 -11.45 6.39
CA ALA A 184 -10.61 -11.49 5.43
C ALA A 184 -10.66 -12.67 4.45
N ILE A 185 -11.47 -13.69 4.78
CA ILE A 185 -11.63 -14.92 3.99
C ILE A 185 -12.37 -14.66 2.67
N PRO A 186 -13.52 -13.95 2.65
CA PRO A 186 -14.24 -13.72 1.40
C PRO A 186 -13.42 -12.95 0.35
N PRO A 187 -12.64 -11.89 0.71
CA PRO A 187 -11.76 -11.21 -0.24
C PRO A 187 -10.65 -12.10 -0.82
N LEU A 188 -10.04 -12.96 -0.01
CA LEU A 188 -8.95 -13.84 -0.47
C LEU A 188 -9.47 -14.93 -1.43
N VAL A 189 -10.56 -15.61 -1.07
CA VAL A 189 -11.19 -16.64 -1.90
C VAL A 189 -11.80 -16.02 -3.18
N ALA A 190 -12.43 -14.85 -3.08
CA ALA A 190 -12.90 -14.13 -4.26
C ALA A 190 -11.73 -13.69 -5.16
N SER A 191 -10.58 -13.32 -4.58
CA SER A 191 -9.39 -12.97 -5.36
C SER A 191 -8.79 -14.18 -6.07
N GLU A 192 -8.81 -15.36 -5.46
CA GLU A 192 -8.40 -16.60 -6.12
C GLU A 192 -9.30 -16.93 -7.30
N ASN A 193 -10.63 -16.93 -7.11
CA ASN A 193 -11.57 -17.13 -8.21
C ASN A 193 -11.40 -16.08 -9.31
N MET A 194 -11.11 -14.83 -8.96
CA MET A 194 -10.86 -13.77 -9.93
C MET A 194 -9.52 -13.95 -10.68
N VAL A 195 -8.49 -14.48 -10.02
CA VAL A 195 -7.22 -14.85 -10.66
C VAL A 195 -7.42 -16.02 -11.61
N VAL A 196 -8.14 -17.06 -11.18
CA VAL A 196 -8.48 -18.22 -12.01
C VAL A 196 -9.29 -17.77 -13.23
N MET A 197 -10.36 -16.98 -13.04
CA MET A 197 -11.16 -16.41 -14.13
C MET A 197 -10.34 -15.53 -15.09
N ARG A 198 -9.39 -14.72 -14.59
CA ARG A 198 -8.51 -13.91 -15.46
C ARG A 198 -7.52 -14.76 -16.26
N ILE A 199 -7.06 -15.87 -15.70
CA ILE A 199 -6.16 -16.81 -16.38
C ILE A 199 -6.92 -17.61 -17.43
N GLU A 200 -8.13 -18.09 -17.11
CA GLU A 200 -9.02 -18.77 -18.07
C GLU A 200 -9.36 -17.84 -19.24
N ALA A 201 -9.76 -16.59 -18.96
CA ALA A 201 -10.04 -15.59 -19.99
C ALA A 201 -8.82 -15.20 -20.84
N SER A 202 -7.60 -15.27 -20.30
CA SER A 202 -6.35 -15.00 -21.05
C SER A 202 -5.88 -16.21 -21.87
N LEU A 203 -6.36 -17.41 -21.52
CA LEU A 203 -6.08 -18.66 -22.24
C LEU A 203 -7.17 -19.02 -23.27
N GLY A 204 -8.22 -18.20 -23.38
CA GLY A 204 -9.29 -18.38 -24.37
C GLY A 204 -10.27 -19.51 -24.05
N TYR A 205 -10.40 -19.87 -22.77
CA TYR A 205 -11.48 -20.75 -22.28
C TYR A 205 -12.68 -19.93 -21.81
#